data_AF-A0A2I3HLZ6-F1
#
_entry.id   AF-A0A2I3HLZ6-F1
#
_cell.length_a   1.000
_cell.length_b   1.000
_cell.length_c   1.000
_cell.angle_alpha   90.00
_cell.angle_beta   90.00
_cell.angle_gamma   90.00
#
_symmetry.space_group_name_H-M   'P 1'
#
loop_
_entity.id
_entity.type
_entity.pdbx_description
1 polymer ?
#
loop_
_entity_poly.entity_id
_entity_poly.type
_entity_poly.pdbx_seq_one_letter_code
_entity_poly.pdbx_strand_id
1 'polypeptide(L)'
;MSTVHEILCKLSLEGEHSTPPSAYGSAKAYNNFDPEQDALNIEMAIKTKGVDEITTVDILTNHSNARRQDIAFTYQRRTKKELVSALKLALSVALGLLKTPAQYDASELKASMKGLGTDEDSLIEIICSTTNQELQEINRVYKEMYKTDLEKDIISDTSGDFCKLMVALAKGRRAEDGSVIDYELIEQDAQDLYDAGVKRKGTDVPKWISIMTKRNQYHFGGVSSHKNELF
;
A
#
# COMPACT_ATOMS: atom_id res chain seq x y z
N MET A 1 -24.08 14.37 -15.56
CA MET A 1 -24.00 14.79 -14.14
C MET A 1 -22.86 14.02 -13.53
N SER A 2 -21.82 14.77 -13.15
CA SER A 2 -20.39 14.47 -13.29
C SER A 2 -19.84 13.52 -12.22
N THR A 3 -18.81 12.74 -12.59
CA THR A 3 -17.92 11.94 -11.72
C THR A 3 -17.52 12.65 -10.42
N VAL A 4 -17.43 13.99 -10.46
CA VAL A 4 -17.23 14.87 -9.30
C VAL A 4 -18.30 14.68 -8.21
N HIS A 5 -19.57 14.61 -8.58
CA HIS A 5 -20.66 14.43 -7.62
C HIS A 5 -20.61 13.04 -6.97
N GLU A 6 -20.26 12.01 -7.75
CA GLU A 6 -20.13 10.63 -7.27
C GLU A 6 -18.93 10.44 -6.32
N ILE A 7 -17.77 11.01 -6.66
CA ILE A 7 -16.58 11.01 -5.79
C ILE A 7 -16.91 11.65 -4.43
N LEU A 8 -17.59 12.80 -4.47
CA LEU A 8 -17.98 13.51 -3.26
C LEU A 8 -19.04 12.76 -2.42
N CYS A 9 -19.87 11.91 -3.04
CA CYS A 9 -20.82 11.06 -2.31
C CYS A 9 -20.17 9.83 -1.67
N LYS A 10 -19.10 9.28 -2.27
CA LYS A 10 -18.38 8.11 -1.72
C LYS A 10 -17.48 8.44 -0.53
N LEU A 11 -17.11 9.71 -0.33
CA LEU A 11 -16.38 10.18 0.87
C LEU A 11 -17.19 10.08 2.18
N SER A 12 -18.49 9.76 2.11
CA SER A 12 -19.41 9.68 3.26
C SER A 12 -19.45 8.31 3.96
N LEU A 13 -18.73 7.29 3.48
CA LEU A 13 -18.79 5.95 4.09
C LEU A 13 -17.80 5.82 5.25
N GLU A 14 -18.34 5.98 6.44
CA GLU A 14 -17.70 5.83 7.76
C GLU A 14 -17.21 4.40 8.01
N GLY A 15 -15.99 4.30 8.56
CA GLY A 15 -15.55 3.17 9.35
C GLY A 15 -15.03 3.68 10.69
N GLU A 16 -15.73 3.38 11.79
CA GLU A 16 -15.22 3.64 13.14
C GLU A 16 -13.91 2.87 13.35
N HIS A 17 -12.78 3.59 13.42
CA HIS A 17 -11.47 2.99 13.69
C HIS A 17 -10.80 3.65 14.90
N SER A 18 -11.38 3.41 16.07
CA SER A 18 -10.79 3.72 17.38
C SER A 18 -9.83 2.62 17.89
N THR A 19 -9.36 1.72 17.03
CA THR A 19 -8.48 0.61 17.40
C THR A 19 -7.28 0.49 16.46
N PRO A 20 -6.06 0.24 16.97
CA PRO A 20 -4.85 0.23 16.16
C PRO A 20 -4.87 -0.87 15.08
N PRO A 21 -4.31 -0.63 13.88
CA PRO A 21 -4.37 -1.55 12.73
C PRO A 21 -3.86 -2.97 13.02
N SER A 22 -2.94 -3.13 13.98
CA SER A 22 -2.39 -4.46 14.32
C SER A 22 -3.39 -5.39 15.02
N ALA A 23 -4.55 -4.89 15.47
CA ALA A 23 -5.56 -5.69 16.17
C ALA A 23 -6.39 -6.59 15.24
N TYR A 24 -6.41 -6.31 13.93
CA TYR A 24 -7.22 -7.03 12.94
C TYR A 24 -6.44 -8.04 12.08
N GLY A 25 -5.14 -8.21 12.32
CA GLY A 25 -4.33 -9.19 11.60
C GLY A 25 -4.87 -10.61 11.80
N SER A 26 -5.26 -11.28 10.70
CA SER A 26 -5.76 -12.66 10.73
C SER A 26 -4.68 -13.68 11.11
N ALA A 27 -3.40 -13.34 10.90
CA ALA A 27 -2.26 -14.16 11.29
C ALA A 27 -1.84 -13.88 12.75
N LYS A 28 -2.21 -14.78 13.66
CA LYS A 28 -1.81 -14.73 15.08
C LYS A 28 -0.46 -15.40 15.31
N ALA A 29 0.28 -14.93 16.31
CA ALA A 29 1.55 -15.54 16.72
C ALA A 29 1.33 -16.98 17.25
N TYR A 30 1.84 -17.98 16.54
CA TYR A 30 1.97 -19.35 17.04
C TYR A 30 2.90 -19.38 18.28
N ASN A 31 2.56 -20.14 19.33
CA ASN A 31 3.19 -20.05 20.66
C ASN A 31 4.53 -20.81 20.82
N ASN A 32 5.03 -21.49 19.79
CA ASN A 32 6.37 -22.10 19.79
C ASN A 32 7.03 -21.82 18.43
N PHE A 33 7.78 -20.72 18.33
CA PHE A 33 8.51 -20.36 17.12
C PHE A 33 9.94 -20.91 17.19
N ASP A 34 10.32 -21.74 16.22
CA ASP A 34 11.67 -22.30 16.09
C ASP A 34 12.15 -22.15 14.63
N PRO A 35 12.86 -21.06 14.31
CA PRO A 35 13.30 -20.80 12.94
C PRO A 35 14.31 -21.84 12.42
N GLU A 36 15.02 -22.55 13.30
CA GLU A 36 15.96 -23.61 12.90
C GLU A 36 15.22 -24.86 12.44
N GLN A 37 14.14 -25.22 13.14
CA GLN A 37 13.30 -26.34 12.75
C GLN A 37 12.48 -26.01 11.49
N ASP A 38 11.93 -24.80 11.38
CA ASP A 38 11.18 -24.37 10.20
C ASP A 38 12.07 -24.32 8.95
N ALA A 39 13.28 -23.78 9.07
CA ALA A 39 14.25 -23.77 7.97
C ALA A 39 14.65 -25.20 7.52
N LEU A 40 14.80 -26.14 8.47
CA LEU A 40 15.08 -27.54 8.17
C LEU A 40 13.91 -28.19 7.42
N ASN A 41 12.69 -27.99 7.90
CA ASN A 41 11.48 -28.55 7.31
C ASN A 41 11.30 -28.04 5.87
N ILE A 42 11.51 -26.75 5.63
CA ILE A 42 11.47 -26.18 4.28
C ILE A 42 12.59 -26.75 3.39
N GLU A 43 13.80 -26.93 3.91
CA GLU A 43 14.90 -27.56 3.15
C GLU A 43 14.56 -29.00 2.72
N MET A 44 13.97 -29.80 3.62
CA MET A 44 13.53 -31.16 3.32
C MET A 44 12.38 -31.16 2.30
N ALA A 45 11.44 -30.24 2.43
CA ALA A 45 10.32 -30.09 1.51
C ALA A 45 10.78 -29.78 0.08
N ILE A 46 11.74 -28.86 -0.08
CA ILE A 46 12.32 -28.49 -1.38
C ILE A 46 13.12 -29.65 -2.01
N LYS A 47 13.82 -30.46 -1.21
CA LYS A 47 14.63 -31.60 -1.71
C LYS A 47 13.79 -32.83 -2.07
N THR A 48 12.54 -32.90 -1.62
CA THR A 48 11.66 -34.03 -1.89
C THR A 48 11.34 -34.09 -3.39
N LYS A 49 11.33 -35.29 -3.97
CA LYS A 49 11.03 -35.49 -5.40
C LYS A 49 9.60 -35.05 -5.67
N GLY A 50 9.43 -33.98 -6.46
CA GLY A 50 8.14 -33.36 -6.73
C GLY A 50 7.82 -32.11 -5.90
N VAL A 51 8.72 -31.73 -4.98
CA VAL A 51 8.60 -30.62 -4.02
C VAL A 51 7.37 -30.73 -3.12
N ASP A 52 7.58 -30.77 -1.79
CA ASP A 52 6.46 -30.72 -0.85
C ASP A 52 5.98 -29.27 -0.67
N GLU A 53 5.12 -28.85 -1.58
CA GLU A 53 4.52 -27.52 -1.61
C GLU A 53 3.64 -27.26 -0.38
N ILE A 54 2.93 -28.27 0.12
CA ILE A 54 1.98 -28.15 1.23
C ILE A 54 2.73 -27.78 2.51
N THR A 55 3.78 -28.52 2.86
CA THR A 55 4.59 -28.23 4.04
C THR A 55 5.19 -26.82 3.97
N THR A 56 5.65 -26.40 2.79
CA THR A 56 6.21 -25.07 2.58
C THR A 56 5.16 -23.98 2.78
N VAL A 57 3.96 -24.14 2.19
CA VAL A 57 2.84 -23.20 2.34
C VAL A 57 2.43 -23.12 3.80
N ASP A 58 2.17 -24.25 4.46
CA ASP A 58 1.69 -24.30 5.84
C ASP A 58 2.63 -23.57 6.81
N ILE A 59 3.94 -23.74 6.65
CA ILE A 59 4.93 -23.03 7.48
C ILE A 59 4.85 -21.52 7.20
N LEU A 60 4.87 -21.10 5.93
CA LEU A 60 4.90 -19.68 5.58
C LEU A 60 3.59 -18.94 5.91
N THR A 61 2.44 -19.60 5.77
CA THR A 61 1.12 -18.99 6.05
C THR A 61 0.80 -18.93 7.54
N ASN A 62 1.36 -19.84 8.36
CA ASN A 62 1.18 -19.84 9.81
C ASN A 62 2.18 -18.95 10.57
N HIS A 63 2.99 -18.17 9.86
CA HIS A 63 3.94 -17.22 10.45
C HIS A 63 3.68 -15.77 10.02
N SER A 64 3.86 -14.86 10.98
CA SER A 64 3.91 -13.43 10.70
C SER A 64 5.09 -13.11 9.77
N ASN A 65 5.04 -11.96 9.10
CA ASN A 65 6.12 -11.57 8.19
C ASN A 65 7.48 -11.48 8.90
N ALA A 66 7.52 -10.93 10.12
CA ALA A 66 8.75 -10.85 10.91
C ALA A 66 9.39 -12.23 11.14
N ARG A 67 8.58 -13.24 11.51
CA ARG A 67 9.06 -14.61 11.68
C ARG A 67 9.49 -15.25 10.36
N ARG A 68 8.82 -14.94 9.26
CA ARG A 68 9.25 -15.36 7.92
C ARG A 68 10.63 -14.80 7.57
N GLN A 69 10.96 -13.56 7.97
CA GLN A 69 12.30 -13.01 7.80
C GLN A 69 13.35 -13.77 8.62
N ASP A 70 13.05 -14.12 9.87
CA ASP A 70 13.93 -14.93 10.73
C ASP A 70 14.18 -16.33 10.14
N ILE A 71 13.13 -16.98 9.61
CA ILE A 71 13.24 -18.27 8.90
C ILE A 71 14.10 -18.12 7.65
N ALA A 72 13.88 -17.07 6.83
CA ALA A 72 14.66 -16.84 5.62
C ALA A 72 16.16 -16.64 5.93
N PHE A 73 16.47 -15.85 6.97
CA PHE A 73 17.84 -15.65 7.44
C PHE A 73 18.48 -16.96 7.93
N THR A 74 17.73 -17.76 8.71
CA THR A 74 18.20 -19.04 9.26
C THR A 74 18.45 -20.06 8.15
N TYR A 75 17.54 -20.15 7.17
CA TYR A 75 17.68 -20.97 5.99
C TYR A 75 18.93 -20.59 5.18
N GLN A 76 19.17 -19.30 4.95
CA GLN A 76 20.35 -18.81 4.23
C GLN A 76 21.64 -19.17 4.97
N ARG A 77 21.68 -19.01 6.30
CA ARG A 77 22.84 -19.40 7.12
C ARG A 77 23.16 -20.89 7.01
N ARG A 78 22.13 -21.74 7.00
CA ARG A 78 22.22 -23.21 6.94
C ARG A 78 22.63 -23.70 5.55
N THR A 79 21.93 -23.27 4.51
CA THR A 79 22.07 -23.83 3.16
C THR A 79 23.04 -23.05 2.26
N LYS A 80 23.46 -21.85 2.69
CA LYS A 80 24.19 -20.87 1.88
C LYS A 80 23.45 -20.43 0.61
N LYS A 81 22.12 -20.61 0.56
CA LYS A 81 21.25 -20.20 -0.54
C LYS A 81 20.11 -19.34 -0.04
N GLU A 82 19.71 -18.33 -0.82
CA GLU A 82 18.53 -17.51 -0.51
C GLU A 82 17.26 -18.36 -0.53
N LEU A 83 16.46 -18.30 0.53
CA LEU A 83 15.18 -19.02 0.59
C LEU A 83 14.27 -18.65 -0.59
N VAL A 84 14.19 -17.36 -0.93
CA VAL A 84 13.44 -16.84 -2.08
C VAL A 84 13.91 -17.49 -3.39
N SER A 85 15.22 -17.68 -3.57
CA SER A 85 15.75 -18.32 -4.79
C SER A 85 15.46 -19.81 -4.85
N ALA A 86 15.45 -20.49 -3.70
CA ALA A 86 15.15 -21.91 -3.60
C ALA A 86 13.68 -22.20 -3.90
N LEU A 87 12.78 -21.28 -3.50
CA LEU A 87 11.34 -21.41 -3.71
C LEU A 87 10.84 -20.90 -5.06
N LYS A 88 11.65 -20.16 -5.83
CA LYS A 88 11.29 -19.67 -7.17
C LYS A 88 10.91 -20.80 -8.15
N LEU A 89 11.44 -21.99 -7.93
CA LEU A 89 11.14 -23.18 -8.74
C LEU A 89 9.88 -23.91 -8.29
N ALA A 90 9.38 -23.62 -7.10
CA ALA A 90 8.31 -24.37 -6.44
C ALA A 90 7.00 -23.58 -6.38
N LEU A 91 6.98 -22.35 -5.86
CA LEU A 91 5.74 -21.60 -5.65
C LEU A 91 5.89 -20.09 -5.86
N SER A 92 5.09 -19.52 -6.75
CA SER A 92 4.99 -18.07 -6.95
C SER A 92 4.40 -17.34 -5.72
N VAL A 93 3.37 -17.91 -5.09
CA VAL A 93 2.67 -17.30 -3.93
C VAL A 93 3.58 -17.19 -2.70
N ALA A 94 4.43 -18.20 -2.46
CA ALA A 94 5.39 -18.21 -1.36
C ALA A 94 6.42 -17.07 -1.44
N LEU A 95 6.76 -16.62 -2.65
CA LEU A 95 7.69 -15.50 -2.86
C LEU A 95 7.10 -14.15 -2.48
N GLY A 96 5.78 -13.99 -2.53
CA GLY A 96 5.10 -12.80 -2.03
C GLY A 96 5.19 -12.75 -0.50
N LEU A 97 4.89 -13.89 0.15
CA LEU A 97 4.92 -14.01 1.60
C LEU A 97 6.31 -13.75 2.21
N LEU A 98 7.39 -14.05 1.50
CA LEU A 98 8.75 -13.84 2.02
C LEU A 98 9.27 -12.41 1.90
N LYS A 99 8.64 -11.56 1.09
CA LYS A 99 9.00 -10.14 1.04
C LYS A 99 8.49 -9.45 2.29
N THR A 100 9.22 -8.46 2.80
CA THR A 100 8.61 -7.51 3.76
C THR A 100 7.45 -6.79 3.08
N PRO A 101 6.47 -6.23 3.82
CA PRO A 101 5.36 -5.49 3.22
C PRO A 101 5.83 -4.44 2.22
N ALA A 102 6.80 -3.61 2.60
CA ALA A 102 7.37 -2.60 1.71
C ALA A 102 8.10 -3.17 0.48
N GLN A 103 8.77 -4.32 0.59
CA GLN A 103 9.38 -5.00 -0.57
C GLN A 103 8.33 -5.57 -1.52
N TYR A 104 7.22 -6.08 -0.97
CA TYR A 104 6.09 -6.57 -1.76
C TYR A 104 5.47 -5.41 -2.54
N ASP A 105 5.06 -4.35 -1.85
CA ASP A 105 4.44 -3.18 -2.47
C ASP A 105 5.38 -2.51 -3.47
N ALA A 106 6.68 -2.39 -3.16
CA ALA A 106 7.66 -1.88 -4.12
C ALA A 106 7.79 -2.77 -5.38
N SER A 107 7.61 -4.09 -5.24
CA SER A 107 7.60 -5.03 -6.38
C SER A 107 6.36 -4.88 -7.23
N GLU A 108 5.19 -4.79 -6.61
CA GLU A 108 3.92 -4.62 -7.31
C GLU A 108 3.85 -3.25 -8.01
N LEU A 109 4.32 -2.17 -7.36
CA LEU A 109 4.45 -0.85 -7.99
C LEU A 109 5.42 -0.87 -9.17
N LYS A 110 6.53 -1.60 -9.08
CA LYS A 110 7.45 -1.72 -10.22
C LYS A 110 6.81 -2.53 -11.36
N ALA A 111 6.04 -3.56 -11.03
CA ALA A 111 5.35 -4.39 -11.99
C ALA A 111 4.23 -3.63 -12.71
N SER A 112 3.48 -2.80 -11.98
CA SER A 112 2.37 -2.01 -12.55
C SER A 112 2.83 -0.98 -13.58
N MET A 113 4.07 -0.50 -13.46
CA MET A 113 4.69 0.46 -14.39
C MET A 113 5.68 -0.20 -15.37
N LYS A 114 5.61 -1.53 -15.56
CA LYS A 114 6.55 -2.25 -16.43
C LYS A 114 5.90 -2.61 -17.76
N GLY A 115 6.45 -2.07 -18.84
CA GLY A 115 6.15 -2.53 -20.20
C GLY A 115 5.37 -1.49 -20.99
N LEU A 116 4.49 -1.93 -21.87
CA LEU A 116 3.63 -1.03 -22.64
C LEU A 116 2.31 -0.85 -21.91
N GLY A 117 2.07 0.37 -21.45
CA GLY A 117 0.92 0.73 -20.62
C GLY A 117 1.21 0.56 -19.13
N THR A 118 0.28 1.06 -18.33
CA THR A 118 0.36 1.06 -16.86
C THR A 118 -0.85 0.31 -16.32
N ASP A 119 -0.63 -0.56 -15.33
CA ASP A 119 -1.70 -1.08 -14.49
C ASP A 119 -2.10 -0.01 -13.46
N GLU A 120 -2.97 0.89 -13.90
CA GLU A 120 -3.44 2.02 -13.09
C GLU A 120 -4.19 1.57 -11.83
N ASP A 121 -4.91 0.44 -11.89
CA ASP A 121 -5.69 -0.08 -10.76
C ASP A 121 -4.77 -0.48 -9.60
N SER A 122 -3.74 -1.27 -9.88
CA SER A 122 -2.74 -1.67 -8.87
C SER A 122 -1.96 -0.47 -8.32
N LEU A 123 -1.62 0.50 -9.19
CA LEU A 123 -0.94 1.73 -8.79
C LEU A 123 -1.80 2.56 -7.82
N ILE A 124 -3.08 2.74 -8.16
CA ILE A 124 -4.06 3.48 -7.35
C ILE A 124 -4.29 2.76 -6.02
N GLU A 125 -4.51 1.44 -6.04
CA GLU A 125 -4.78 0.63 -4.85
C GLU A 125 -3.69 0.84 -3.81
N ILE A 126 -2.44 0.54 -4.19
CA ILE A 126 -1.29 0.61 -3.27
C ILE A 126 -1.07 2.05 -2.79
N ILE A 127 -0.97 3.03 -3.69
CA ILE A 127 -0.65 4.41 -3.30
C ILE A 127 -1.76 5.03 -2.42
N CYS A 128 -3.03 4.75 -2.71
CA CYS A 128 -4.13 5.37 -1.99
C CYS A 128 -4.35 4.73 -0.62
N SER A 129 -4.19 3.42 -0.46
CA SER A 129 -4.45 2.69 0.79
C SER A 129 -3.29 2.73 1.79
N THR A 130 -2.09 3.12 1.35
CA THR A 130 -0.89 3.07 2.19
C THR A 130 -0.73 4.32 3.07
N THR A 131 -0.33 4.12 4.32
CA THR A 131 -0.05 5.21 5.26
C THR A 131 1.22 5.99 4.88
N ASN A 132 1.42 7.18 5.46
CA ASN A 132 2.65 7.95 5.22
C ASN A 132 3.91 7.19 5.62
N GLN A 133 3.89 6.54 6.78
CA GLN A 133 5.03 5.77 7.29
C GLN A 133 5.39 4.61 6.35
N GLU A 134 4.38 3.85 5.91
CA GLU A 134 4.57 2.76 4.97
C GLU A 134 5.04 3.26 3.60
N LEU A 135 4.48 4.37 3.07
CA LEU A 135 4.93 4.97 1.81
C LEU A 135 6.39 5.43 1.89
N GLN A 136 6.83 5.99 3.01
CA GLN A 136 8.23 6.37 3.20
C GLN A 136 9.15 5.15 3.16
N GLU A 137 8.75 4.04 3.79
CA GLU A 137 9.49 2.79 3.76
C GLU A 137 9.48 2.15 2.37
N ILE A 138 8.35 2.16 1.65
CA ILE A 138 8.26 1.73 0.25
C ILE A 138 9.22 2.54 -0.61
N ASN A 139 9.24 3.88 -0.48
CA ASN A 139 10.16 4.73 -1.25
C ASN A 139 11.63 4.36 -1.00
N ARG A 140 12.00 4.12 0.27
CA ARG A 140 13.35 3.69 0.66
C ARG A 140 13.72 2.36 0.01
N VAL A 141 12.85 1.36 0.16
CA VAL A 141 13.04 0.00 -0.36
C VAL A 141 13.04 -0.02 -1.89
N TYR A 142 12.15 0.72 -2.54
CA TYR A 142 12.08 0.83 -4.00
C TYR A 142 13.40 1.35 -4.58
N LYS A 143 13.96 2.40 -3.95
CA LYS A 143 15.25 2.95 -4.34
C LYS A 143 16.39 1.95 -4.14
N GLU A 144 16.36 1.19 -3.07
CA GLU A 144 17.35 0.14 -2.81
C GLU A 144 17.26 -1.02 -3.82
N MET A 145 16.05 -1.44 -4.19
CA MET A 145 15.80 -2.57 -5.09
C MET A 145 16.07 -2.21 -6.56
N TYR A 146 15.61 -1.05 -7.02
CA TYR A 146 15.60 -0.70 -8.45
C TYR A 146 16.57 0.41 -8.83
N LYS A 147 17.25 1.01 -7.85
CA LYS A 147 18.24 2.08 -8.04
C LYS A 147 17.66 3.31 -8.79
N THR A 148 16.35 3.50 -8.68
CA THR A 148 15.60 4.66 -9.19
C THR A 148 14.57 5.08 -8.14
N ASP A 149 14.07 6.31 -8.23
CA ASP A 149 13.08 6.83 -7.30
C ASP A 149 11.67 6.47 -7.82
N LEU A 150 10.77 6.02 -6.94
CA LEU A 150 9.37 5.70 -7.31
C LEU A 150 8.68 6.87 -8.03
N GLU A 151 8.89 8.09 -7.54
CA GLU A 151 8.38 9.33 -8.18
C GLU A 151 8.83 9.47 -9.64
N LYS A 152 10.08 9.11 -9.97
CA LYS A 152 10.59 9.21 -11.34
C LYS A 152 9.93 8.19 -12.26
N ASP A 153 9.74 6.97 -11.77
CA ASP A 153 9.10 5.91 -12.54
C ASP A 153 7.62 6.27 -12.80
N ILE A 154 6.90 6.79 -11.80
CA ILE A 154 5.53 7.29 -11.97
C ILE A 154 5.48 8.40 -13.03
N ILE A 155 6.40 9.38 -12.98
CA ILE A 155 6.47 10.47 -13.97
C ILE A 155 6.76 9.94 -15.37
N SER A 156 7.55 8.88 -15.49
CA SER A 156 7.90 8.32 -16.80
C SER A 156 6.78 7.50 -17.44
N ASP A 157 5.93 6.88 -16.61
CA ASP A 157 4.92 5.92 -17.08
C ASP A 157 3.50 6.52 -17.15
N THR A 158 3.25 7.59 -16.38
CA THR A 158 1.95 8.26 -16.33
C THR A 158 2.03 9.70 -16.85
N SER A 159 0.87 10.31 -17.16
CA SER A 159 0.84 11.70 -17.63
C SER A 159 -0.37 12.48 -17.10
N GLY A 160 -0.41 13.79 -17.42
CA GLY A 160 -1.53 14.65 -17.09
C GLY A 160 -1.77 14.80 -15.58
N ASP A 161 -3.03 14.93 -15.20
CA ASP A 161 -3.40 15.14 -13.80
C ASP A 161 -3.34 13.86 -12.97
N PHE A 162 -3.49 12.68 -13.59
CA PHE A 162 -3.28 11.40 -12.94
C PHE A 162 -1.85 11.27 -12.40
N CYS A 163 -0.86 11.59 -13.24
CA CYS A 163 0.55 11.65 -12.83
C CYS A 163 0.76 12.58 -11.63
N LYS A 164 0.22 13.80 -11.68
CA LYS A 164 0.34 14.78 -10.59
C LYS A 164 -0.26 14.26 -9.29
N LEU A 165 -1.41 13.59 -9.36
CA LEU A 165 -2.09 13.01 -8.21
C LEU A 165 -1.25 11.88 -7.59
N MET A 166 -0.81 10.91 -8.41
CA MET A 166 -0.01 9.77 -7.95
C MET A 166 1.32 10.23 -7.35
N VAL A 167 2.02 11.18 -7.97
CA VAL A 167 3.26 11.76 -7.43
C VAL A 167 3.03 12.48 -6.10
N ALA A 168 1.92 13.21 -5.97
CA ALA A 168 1.60 13.91 -4.73
C ALA A 168 1.31 12.93 -3.57
N LEU A 169 0.58 11.85 -3.84
CA LEU A 169 0.29 10.81 -2.85
C LEU A 169 1.52 9.97 -2.49
N ALA A 170 2.30 9.54 -3.50
CA ALA A 170 3.49 8.70 -3.31
C ALA A 170 4.57 9.34 -2.40
N LYS A 171 4.51 10.66 -2.17
CA LYS A 171 5.40 11.36 -1.24
C LYS A 171 5.18 10.99 0.22
N GLY A 172 4.01 10.44 0.59
CA GLY A 172 3.70 10.04 1.97
C GLY A 172 3.80 11.20 2.95
N ARG A 173 3.20 12.35 2.60
CA ARG A 173 3.19 13.60 3.40
C ARG A 173 1.78 14.14 3.61
N ARG A 174 0.77 13.26 3.66
CA ARG A 174 -0.60 13.66 4.04
C ARG A 174 -0.56 14.19 5.48
N ALA A 175 -1.41 15.15 5.84
CA ALA A 175 -1.52 15.54 7.23
C ALA A 175 -1.84 14.30 8.08
N GLU A 176 -1.08 14.08 9.14
CA GLU A 176 -1.37 13.04 10.12
C GLU A 176 -2.27 13.62 11.20
N ASP A 177 -2.97 12.74 11.92
CA ASP A 177 -4.03 13.12 12.84
C ASP A 177 -3.55 14.15 13.87
N GLY A 178 -4.10 15.36 13.77
CA GLY A 178 -4.17 16.28 14.89
C GLY A 178 -5.39 15.92 15.72
N SER A 179 -5.29 15.95 17.04
CA SER A 179 -6.42 15.75 17.96
C SER A 179 -7.53 16.81 17.83
N VAL A 180 -7.38 17.77 16.93
CA VAL A 180 -8.29 18.90 16.73
C VAL A 180 -8.84 18.87 15.31
N ILE A 181 -10.17 18.77 15.21
CA ILE A 181 -10.90 18.93 13.96
C ILE A 181 -11.03 20.43 13.68
N ASP A 182 -10.46 20.89 12.56
CA ASP A 182 -10.55 22.27 12.11
C ASP A 182 -11.81 22.44 11.24
N TYR A 183 -12.91 22.86 11.86
CA TYR A 183 -14.21 23.03 11.21
C TYR A 183 -14.20 24.18 10.18
N GLU A 184 -13.45 25.25 10.43
CA GLU A 184 -13.34 26.38 9.49
C GLU A 184 -12.62 25.93 8.22
N LEU A 185 -11.55 25.14 8.37
CA LEU A 185 -10.86 24.55 7.23
C LEU A 185 -11.74 23.55 6.46
N ILE A 186 -12.58 22.77 7.15
CA ILE A 186 -13.53 21.84 6.52
C ILE A 186 -14.52 22.60 5.64
N GLU A 187 -15.12 23.67 6.16
CA GLU A 187 -16.06 24.51 5.41
C GLU A 187 -15.37 25.16 4.22
N GLN A 188 -14.17 25.72 4.43
CA GLN A 188 -13.38 26.33 3.37
C GLN A 188 -13.05 25.32 2.26
N ASP A 189 -12.56 24.12 2.60
CA ASP A 189 -12.20 23.11 1.61
C ASP A 189 -13.43 22.55 0.88
N ALA A 190 -14.58 22.41 1.56
CA ALA A 190 -15.84 22.02 0.92
C ALA A 190 -16.26 23.06 -0.13
N GLN A 191 -16.20 24.34 0.22
CA GLN A 191 -16.50 25.44 -0.71
C GLN A 191 -15.50 25.50 -1.86
N ASP A 192 -14.20 25.35 -1.59
CA ASP A 192 -13.15 25.33 -2.60
C ASP A 192 -13.35 24.17 -3.59
N LEU A 193 -13.73 22.98 -3.12
CA LEU A 193 -14.03 21.83 -3.99
C LEU A 193 -15.27 22.07 -4.87
N TYR A 194 -16.31 22.70 -4.32
CA TYR A 194 -17.50 23.09 -5.09
C TYR A 194 -17.17 24.10 -6.18
N ASP A 195 -16.45 25.17 -5.81
CA ASP A 195 -16.04 26.25 -6.71
C ASP A 195 -15.08 25.74 -7.80
N ALA A 196 -14.20 24.80 -7.44
CA ALA A 196 -13.26 24.13 -8.34
C ALA A 196 -13.91 23.10 -9.26
N GLY A 197 -15.15 22.66 -9.00
CA GLY A 197 -15.79 21.59 -9.76
C GLY A 197 -17.17 21.98 -10.29
N VAL A 198 -18.17 21.92 -9.43
CA VAL A 198 -19.58 22.00 -9.84
C VAL A 198 -19.99 23.41 -10.27
N LYS A 199 -19.47 24.45 -9.61
CA LYS A 199 -19.84 25.86 -9.89
C LYS A 199 -19.29 26.39 -11.20
N ARG A 200 -18.29 25.73 -11.79
CA ARG A 200 -17.57 26.19 -12.98
C ARG A 200 -17.75 25.24 -14.16
N LYS A 201 -17.48 25.74 -15.38
CA LYS A 201 -17.32 24.87 -16.55
C LYS A 201 -15.91 24.28 -16.54
N GLY A 202 -15.82 22.95 -16.66
CA GLY A 202 -14.58 22.20 -16.46
C GLY A 202 -14.23 22.02 -14.98
N THR A 203 -13.05 21.49 -14.66
CA THR A 203 -12.62 21.24 -13.28
C THR A 203 -11.25 21.85 -13.03
N ASP A 204 -11.07 22.50 -11.89
CA ASP A 204 -9.77 22.89 -11.36
C ASP A 204 -9.10 21.68 -10.69
N VAL A 205 -8.58 20.79 -11.51
CA VAL A 205 -7.95 19.56 -11.04
C VAL A 205 -6.75 19.82 -10.11
N PRO A 206 -5.89 20.84 -10.33
CA PRO A 206 -4.83 21.19 -9.37
C PRO A 206 -5.34 21.53 -7.97
N LYS A 207 -6.45 22.28 -7.85
CA LYS A 207 -7.07 22.56 -6.54
C LYS A 207 -7.57 21.27 -5.89
N TRP A 208 -8.23 20.40 -6.66
CA TRP A 208 -8.69 19.10 -6.20
C TRP A 208 -7.54 18.22 -5.68
N ILE A 209 -6.46 18.07 -6.45
CA ILE A 209 -5.27 17.32 -6.04
C ILE A 209 -4.70 17.91 -4.74
N SER A 210 -4.54 19.23 -4.65
CA SER A 210 -3.97 19.86 -3.45
C SER A 210 -4.79 19.56 -2.19
N ILE A 211 -6.12 19.57 -2.27
CA ILE A 211 -6.98 19.26 -1.12
C ILE A 211 -6.89 17.76 -0.82
N MET A 212 -7.17 16.91 -1.82
CA MET A 212 -7.25 15.45 -1.70
C MET A 212 -5.96 14.78 -1.20
N THR A 213 -4.79 15.34 -1.50
CA THR A 213 -3.50 14.73 -1.11
C THR A 213 -2.85 15.35 0.13
N LYS A 214 -3.45 16.36 0.75
CA LYS A 214 -2.86 17.03 1.92
C LYS A 214 -3.66 16.85 3.20
N ARG A 215 -4.97 16.65 3.12
CA ARG A 215 -5.81 16.49 4.32
C ARG A 215 -5.78 15.06 4.84
N ASN A 216 -6.08 14.92 6.13
CA ASN A 216 -6.24 13.61 6.75
C ASN A 216 -7.64 13.04 6.46
N GLN A 217 -7.82 11.75 6.72
CA GLN A 217 -9.08 11.05 6.47
C GLN A 217 -10.28 11.62 7.25
N TYR A 218 -10.08 12.08 8.48
CA TYR A 218 -11.15 12.64 9.32
C TYR A 218 -11.67 13.98 8.79
N HIS A 219 -10.78 14.81 8.26
CA HIS A 219 -11.13 16.06 7.61
C HIS A 219 -12.06 15.80 6.42
N PHE A 220 -11.82 14.76 5.61
CA PHE A 220 -12.72 14.41 4.51
C PHE A 220 -14.08 13.92 4.96
N GLY A 221 -14.18 13.23 6.10
CA GLY A 221 -15.47 12.91 6.72
C GLY A 221 -16.28 14.18 7.03
N GLY A 222 -15.62 15.20 7.61
CA GLY A 222 -16.24 16.50 7.87
C GLY A 222 -16.66 17.25 6.59
N VAL A 223 -15.78 17.29 5.57
CA VAL A 223 -16.08 17.91 4.26
C VAL A 223 -17.27 17.23 3.60
N SER A 224 -17.39 15.90 3.72
CA SER A 224 -18.53 15.15 3.18
C SER A 224 -19.83 15.49 3.90
N SER A 225 -19.81 15.59 5.23
CA SER A 225 -20.99 15.95 6.03
C SER A 225 -21.49 17.37 5.74
N HIS A 226 -20.58 18.34 5.63
CA HIS A 226 -20.94 19.73 5.35
C HIS A 226 -21.49 19.94 3.93
N LYS A 227 -21.08 19.08 2.99
CA LYS A 227 -21.65 19.06 1.63
C LYS A 227 -23.16 18.82 1.62
N ASN A 228 -23.71 17.99 2.52
CA ASN A 228 -25.15 17.73 2.57
C ASN A 228 -25.98 18.97 2.96
N GLU A 229 -25.35 20.04 3.42
CA GLU A 229 -25.99 21.33 3.73
C GLU A 229 -25.87 22.34 2.57
N LEU A 230 -24.92 22.14 1.65
CA LEU A 230 -24.62 23.06 0.54
C LEU A 230 -25.24 22.67 -0.81
N PHE A 231 -25.78 21.45 -0.94
CA PHE A 231 -26.39 20.88 -2.16
C PHE A 231 -27.73 20.22 -1.86
#